data_AF-A0A402DV75-F1
#
_entry.id   AF-A0A402DV75-F1
#
_cell.length_a   1.000
_cell.length_b   1.000
_cell.length_c   1.000
_cell.angle_alpha   90.00
_cell.angle_beta   90.00
_cell.angle_gamma   90.00
#
_symmetry.space_group_name_H-M   'P 1'
#
loop_
_entity.id
_entity.type
_entity.pdbx_description
1 polymer ?
#
loop_
_entity_poly.entity_id
_entity_poly.type
_entity_poly.pdbx_seq_one_letter_code
_entity_poly.pdbx_strand_id
1 'polypeptide(L)'
;MSVEEIGGARVPGATHRTSFDDETRARLSADAAQIKARYPQERSALLPLLHLVQSEDGYVSPRGIAFCAAELGLTTAEVSAVATFYTQYKRHPNGDYTVGVCTNTLCAVMGGDAIWEELSDHLGIGHDETTDDGAITLERVECNAACDYAPVVMVNWEFFDNQTPDSAREVVEALREGTPVAPTRGADHVCTFKEMSRVLAGFSDGRADEGVGAGPATLRGIELARQEGWTAPPFTDEEATRAAGDTRTPARGTPRTKPAAAPSAEPAAPVASAPATGGEQSSAERPPTGEQDVSPADQERKQSSDDAKES
;
A
#
# COMPACT_ATOMS: atom_id res chain seq x y z
N MET A 1 32.71 13.84 6.43
CA MET A 1 31.58 14.74 6.13
C MET A 1 30.90 14.98 7.47
N SER A 2 30.86 16.23 7.93
CA SER A 2 30.44 16.56 9.29
C SER A 2 28.92 16.60 9.38
N VAL A 3 28.43 16.29 10.58
CA VAL A 3 27.02 16.24 11.02
C VAL A 3 26.28 17.59 10.83
N GLU A 4 26.98 18.66 10.42
CA GLU A 4 26.43 19.99 10.18
C GLU A 4 25.83 20.19 8.77
N GLU A 5 26.05 19.27 7.81
CA GLU A 5 25.47 19.39 6.45
C GLU A 5 24.05 18.77 6.32
N ILE A 6 23.54 18.09 7.36
CA ILE A 6 22.27 17.34 7.29
C ILE A 6 21.15 17.92 8.17
N GLY A 7 21.46 18.79 9.15
CA GLY A 7 20.49 19.32 10.13
C GLY A 7 19.99 20.75 9.89
N GLY A 8 19.54 21.07 8.68
CA GLY A 8 19.08 22.43 8.34
C GLY A 8 17.57 22.61 8.43
N ALA A 9 17.06 23.09 9.58
CA ALA A 9 15.75 23.75 9.65
C ALA A 9 15.62 24.76 8.49
N ARG A 10 14.44 24.81 7.82
CA ARG A 10 14.14 25.68 6.66
C ARG A 10 14.89 27.02 6.75
N VAL A 11 16.00 27.15 6.01
CA VAL A 11 16.75 28.40 5.93
C VAL A 11 15.91 29.39 5.13
N PRO A 12 15.45 30.51 5.71
CA PRO A 12 14.82 31.57 4.92
C PRO A 12 15.82 32.07 3.88
N GLY A 13 15.57 31.80 2.60
CA GLY A 13 16.48 32.14 1.51
C GLY A 13 17.29 30.98 0.91
N ALA A 14 17.04 29.72 1.29
CA ALA A 14 17.50 28.58 0.49
C ALA A 14 16.90 28.72 -0.92
N THR A 15 17.77 28.92 -1.91
CA THR A 15 17.36 29.08 -3.30
C THR A 15 16.68 27.80 -3.74
N HIS A 16 15.34 27.82 -3.82
CA HIS A 16 14.60 26.76 -4.48
C HIS A 16 15.14 26.72 -5.91
N ARG A 17 15.99 25.75 -6.25
CA ARG A 17 16.45 25.59 -7.63
C ARG A 17 15.19 25.37 -8.45
N THR A 18 14.86 26.36 -9.27
CA THR A 18 13.63 26.37 -10.08
C THR A 18 13.67 25.31 -11.19
N SER A 19 14.82 24.66 -11.37
CA SER A 19 15.06 23.60 -12.34
C SER A 19 16.16 22.63 -11.89
N PHE A 20 16.14 21.43 -12.44
CA PHE A 20 17.27 20.49 -12.40
C PHE A 20 18.45 21.04 -13.22
N ASP A 21 19.69 20.72 -12.84
CA ASP A 21 20.87 20.95 -13.68
C ASP A 21 20.78 20.12 -14.96
N ASP A 22 21.60 20.50 -15.95
CA ASP A 22 21.57 19.90 -17.27
C ASP A 22 21.81 18.39 -17.24
N GLU A 23 22.73 17.92 -16.39
CA GLU A 23 23.02 16.49 -16.25
C GLU A 23 21.83 15.72 -15.67
N THR A 24 21.30 16.18 -14.53
CA THR A 24 20.13 15.56 -13.89
C THR A 24 18.91 15.60 -14.81
N ARG A 25 18.67 16.74 -15.47
CA ARG A 25 17.59 16.91 -16.44
C ARG A 25 17.74 15.93 -17.61
N ALA A 26 18.93 15.79 -18.18
CA ALA A 26 19.16 14.88 -19.29
C ALA A 26 18.88 13.42 -18.90
N ARG A 27 19.33 12.99 -17.70
CA ARG A 27 19.02 11.66 -17.16
C ARG A 27 17.51 11.45 -16.98
N LEU A 28 16.83 12.39 -16.32
CA LEU A 28 15.39 12.30 -16.08
C LEU A 28 14.58 12.32 -17.39
N SER A 29 14.96 13.12 -18.38
CA SER A 29 14.28 13.12 -19.69
C SER A 29 14.46 11.80 -20.44
N ALA A 30 15.63 11.15 -20.33
CA ALA A 30 15.85 9.82 -20.91
C ALA A 30 14.98 8.76 -20.25
N ASP A 31 14.88 8.78 -18.92
CA ASP A 31 13.99 7.90 -18.16
C ASP A 31 12.51 8.19 -18.47
N ALA A 32 12.14 9.48 -18.57
CA ALA A 32 10.78 9.90 -18.93
C ALA A 32 10.37 9.41 -20.32
N ALA A 33 11.27 9.43 -21.30
CA ALA A 33 11.00 8.89 -22.62
C ALA A 33 10.67 7.38 -22.58
N GLN A 34 11.38 6.61 -21.76
CA GLN A 34 11.08 5.17 -21.57
C GLN A 34 9.72 4.95 -20.90
N ILE A 35 9.35 5.78 -19.93
CA ILE A 35 8.03 5.71 -19.28
C ILE A 35 6.93 6.06 -20.29
N LYS A 36 7.06 7.17 -21.02
CA LYS A 36 6.07 7.61 -22.02
C LYS A 36 5.81 6.54 -23.09
N ALA A 37 6.87 5.86 -23.52
CA ALA A 37 6.78 4.79 -24.52
C ALA A 37 5.92 3.58 -24.09
N ARG A 38 5.62 3.42 -22.79
CA ARG A 38 4.75 2.34 -22.28
C ARG A 38 3.26 2.62 -22.49
N TYR A 39 2.90 3.86 -22.85
CA TYR A 39 1.51 4.30 -22.95
C TYR A 39 1.17 4.74 -24.37
N PRO A 40 -0.05 4.43 -24.87
CA PRO A 40 -0.52 4.94 -26.15
C PRO A 40 -0.80 6.45 -26.10
N GLN A 41 -1.04 7.00 -24.91
CA GLN A 41 -1.25 8.43 -24.68
C GLN A 41 -0.23 8.90 -23.65
N GLU A 42 0.61 9.88 -24.01
CA GLU A 42 1.69 10.34 -23.14
C GLU A 42 1.19 10.87 -21.79
N ARG A 43 0.01 11.52 -21.76
CA ARG A 43 -0.60 12.02 -20.51
C ARG A 43 -0.76 10.93 -19.44
N SER A 44 -0.93 9.66 -19.84
CA SER A 44 -1.02 8.53 -18.90
C SER A 44 0.28 8.24 -18.15
N ALA A 45 1.42 8.76 -18.62
CA ALA A 45 2.71 8.64 -17.95
C ALA A 45 2.86 9.57 -16.72
N LEU A 46 1.89 10.44 -16.43
CA LEU A 46 2.04 11.42 -15.33
C LEU A 46 2.30 10.76 -13.97
N LEU A 47 1.56 9.69 -13.63
CA LEU A 47 1.70 8.99 -12.35
C LEU A 47 3.13 8.42 -12.15
N PRO A 48 3.68 7.59 -13.07
CA PRO A 48 5.06 7.12 -12.93
C PRO A 48 6.10 8.25 -13.05
N LEU A 49 5.83 9.34 -13.78
CA LEU A 49 6.75 10.49 -13.81
C LEU A 49 6.80 11.23 -12.47
N LEU A 50 5.70 11.28 -11.72
CA LEU A 50 5.69 11.82 -10.36
C LEU A 50 6.55 10.96 -9.42
N HIS A 51 6.51 9.64 -9.55
CA HIS A 51 7.44 8.76 -8.84
C HIS A 51 8.90 8.95 -9.31
N LEU A 52 9.14 9.18 -10.60
CA LEU A 52 10.47 9.43 -11.12
C LEU A 52 11.10 10.69 -10.50
N VAL A 53 10.36 11.81 -10.44
CA VAL A 53 10.89 13.03 -9.79
C VAL A 53 11.04 12.87 -8.28
N GLN A 54 10.16 12.09 -7.64
CA GLN A 54 10.28 11.73 -6.24
C GLN A 54 11.53 10.86 -5.97
N SER A 55 11.93 10.00 -6.92
CA SER A 55 13.19 9.26 -6.83
C SER A 55 14.44 10.15 -6.87
N GLU A 56 14.33 11.34 -7.46
CA GLU A 56 15.42 12.31 -7.51
C GLU A 56 15.46 13.18 -6.26
N ASP A 57 14.31 13.73 -5.86
CA ASP A 57 14.21 14.79 -4.85
C ASP A 57 13.78 14.29 -3.48
N GLY A 58 13.32 13.03 -3.35
CA GLY A 58 12.69 12.49 -2.14
C GLY A 58 11.25 12.96 -1.93
N TYR A 59 10.72 13.81 -2.82
CA TYR A 59 9.33 14.29 -2.83
C TYR A 59 9.02 14.92 -4.19
N VAL A 60 7.75 15.20 -4.48
CA VAL A 60 7.32 15.94 -5.66
C VAL A 60 7.57 17.44 -5.47
N SER A 61 8.78 17.85 -5.81
CA SER A 61 9.21 19.24 -5.70
C SER A 61 8.59 20.16 -6.78
N PRO A 62 8.56 21.49 -6.57
CA PRO A 62 8.21 22.47 -7.61
C PRO A 62 8.96 22.30 -8.94
N ARG A 63 10.25 21.93 -8.90
CA ARG A 63 11.04 21.66 -10.12
C ARG A 63 10.63 20.34 -10.78
N GLY A 64 10.26 19.33 -9.98
CA GLY A 64 9.67 18.07 -10.47
C GLY A 64 8.33 18.30 -11.16
N ILE A 65 7.46 19.12 -10.58
CA ILE A 65 6.17 19.53 -11.19
C ILE A 65 6.41 20.22 -12.54
N ALA A 66 7.33 21.19 -12.58
CA ALA A 66 7.68 21.89 -13.81
C ALA A 66 8.27 20.96 -14.88
N PHE A 67 9.09 20.00 -14.47
CA PHE A 67 9.64 18.97 -15.34
C PHE A 67 8.54 18.09 -15.96
N CYS A 68 7.66 17.51 -15.14
CA CYS A 68 6.55 16.67 -15.62
C CYS A 68 5.60 17.44 -16.55
N ALA A 69 5.32 18.71 -16.22
CA ALA A 69 4.50 19.59 -17.04
C ALA A 69 5.12 19.78 -18.45
N ALA A 70 6.43 20.05 -18.51
CA ALA A 70 7.15 20.21 -19.76
C ALA A 70 7.21 18.89 -20.57
N GLU A 71 7.48 17.76 -19.93
CA GLU A 71 7.61 16.45 -20.58
C GLU A 71 6.32 15.94 -21.23
N LEU A 72 5.16 16.37 -20.72
CA LEU A 72 3.84 15.93 -21.15
C LEU A 72 3.00 17.01 -21.85
N GLY A 73 3.52 18.23 -21.97
CA GLY A 73 2.76 19.37 -22.49
C GLY A 73 1.54 19.73 -21.63
N LEU A 74 1.65 19.56 -20.30
CA LEU A 74 0.61 19.91 -19.33
C LEU A 74 0.92 21.25 -18.65
N THR A 75 -0.08 21.82 -17.99
CA THR A 75 0.17 22.93 -17.06
C THR A 75 0.72 22.43 -15.73
N THR A 76 1.49 23.26 -15.03
CA THR A 76 1.92 22.94 -13.65
C THR A 76 0.73 22.78 -12.71
N ALA A 77 -0.38 23.47 -12.96
CA ALA A 77 -1.62 23.34 -12.18
C ALA A 77 -2.26 21.94 -12.32
N GLU A 78 -2.31 21.38 -13.54
CA GLU A 78 -2.80 20.02 -13.76
C GLU A 78 -1.92 18.98 -13.06
N VAL A 79 -0.60 19.13 -13.13
CA VAL A 79 0.35 18.24 -12.45
C VAL A 79 0.19 18.33 -10.94
N SER A 80 0.12 19.54 -10.38
CA SER A 80 -0.12 19.77 -8.95
C SER A 80 -1.45 19.18 -8.48
N ALA A 81 -2.52 19.27 -9.29
CA ALA A 81 -3.81 18.68 -8.96
C ALA A 81 -3.71 17.15 -8.80
N VAL A 82 -2.94 16.48 -9.66
CA VAL A 82 -2.72 15.02 -9.54
C VAL A 82 -1.82 14.69 -8.35
N ALA A 83 -0.74 15.44 -8.15
CA ALA A 83 0.19 15.24 -7.03
C ALA A 83 -0.46 15.48 -5.65
N THR A 84 -1.53 16.29 -5.59
CA THR A 84 -2.29 16.53 -4.36
C THR A 84 -3.43 15.55 -4.15
N PHE A 85 -3.87 14.87 -5.20
CA PHE A 85 -4.97 13.90 -5.13
C PHE A 85 -4.54 12.55 -4.56
N TYR A 86 -3.34 12.07 -4.94
CA TYR A 86 -2.83 10.78 -4.46
C TYR A 86 -1.83 10.98 -3.32
N THR A 87 -2.07 10.33 -2.18
CA THR A 87 -1.25 10.41 -0.95
C THR A 87 0.15 9.81 -1.11
N GLN A 88 0.38 8.99 -2.14
CA GLN A 88 1.67 8.38 -2.44
C GLN A 88 2.73 9.39 -2.92
N TYR A 89 2.29 10.57 -3.36
CA TYR A 89 3.15 11.66 -3.78
C TYR A 89 3.41 12.61 -2.63
N LYS A 90 4.62 12.56 -2.08
CA LYS A 90 5.02 13.46 -0.99
C LYS A 90 5.19 14.86 -1.53
N ARG A 91 4.63 15.86 -0.85
CA ARG A 91 4.63 17.26 -1.31
C ARG A 91 5.62 18.14 -0.56
N HIS A 92 6.30 17.54 0.40
CA HIS A 92 7.33 18.11 1.26
C HIS A 92 8.42 17.06 1.48
N PRO A 93 9.63 17.46 1.90
CA PRO A 93 10.73 16.52 2.13
C PRO A 93 10.30 15.34 3.01
N ASN A 94 10.48 14.14 2.47
CA ASN A 94 10.24 12.88 3.14
C ASN A 94 11.57 12.30 3.61
N GLY A 95 11.56 11.52 4.68
CA GLY A 95 12.73 10.82 5.15
C GLY A 95 13.16 9.70 4.22
N ASP A 96 14.26 9.05 4.55
CA ASP A 96 14.74 7.88 3.81
C ASP A 96 13.75 6.71 3.90
N TYR A 97 12.95 6.65 4.96
CA TYR A 97 11.91 5.64 5.17
C TYR A 97 10.58 6.26 5.58
N THR A 98 9.55 6.08 4.76
CA THR A 98 8.16 6.34 5.15
C THR A 98 7.62 5.12 5.88
N VAL A 99 7.31 5.28 7.16
CA VAL A 99 6.76 4.25 8.04
C VAL A 99 5.27 4.51 8.21
N GLY A 100 4.44 3.67 7.59
CA GLY A 100 2.99 3.73 7.62
C GLY A 100 2.39 2.72 8.60
N VAL A 101 1.65 3.18 9.62
CA VAL A 101 0.90 2.31 10.54
C VAL A 101 -0.56 2.23 10.12
N CYS A 102 -1.05 1.03 9.78
CA CYS A 102 -2.46 0.84 9.43
C CYS A 102 -3.32 0.95 10.70
N THR A 103 -4.20 1.95 10.73
CA THR A 103 -5.15 2.15 11.84
C THR A 103 -6.61 1.98 11.41
N ASN A 104 -6.83 1.31 10.28
CA ASN A 104 -8.19 0.97 9.84
C ASN A 104 -8.74 -0.21 10.68
N THR A 105 -10.05 -0.44 10.63
CA THR A 105 -10.86 -1.17 11.62
C THR A 105 -10.20 -2.44 12.17
N LEU A 106 -9.75 -3.36 11.31
CA LEU A 106 -9.17 -4.61 11.81
C LEU A 106 -7.81 -4.38 12.48
N CYS A 107 -6.93 -3.58 11.89
CA CYS A 107 -5.64 -3.29 12.51
C CYS A 107 -5.81 -2.51 13.81
N ALA A 108 -6.72 -1.52 13.86
CA ALA A 108 -7.06 -0.80 15.08
C ALA A 108 -7.47 -1.75 16.22
N VAL A 109 -8.40 -2.69 15.95
CA VAL A 109 -8.83 -3.70 16.92
C VAL A 109 -7.67 -4.61 17.38
N MET A 110 -6.77 -4.94 16.46
CA MET A 110 -5.64 -5.83 16.74
C MET A 110 -4.43 -5.13 17.39
N GLY A 111 -4.46 -3.80 17.57
CA GLY A 111 -3.38 -3.04 18.23
C GLY A 111 -2.64 -2.03 17.36
N GLY A 112 -3.13 -1.73 16.15
CA GLY A 112 -2.56 -0.73 15.25
C GLY A 112 -2.55 0.68 15.82
N ASP A 113 -3.58 1.07 16.59
CA ASP A 113 -3.58 2.36 17.28
C ASP A 113 -2.52 2.42 18.38
N ALA A 114 -2.28 1.31 19.10
CA ALA A 114 -1.21 1.23 20.10
C ALA A 114 0.18 1.31 19.46
N ILE A 115 0.38 0.72 18.28
CA ILE A 115 1.63 0.88 17.51
C ILE A 115 1.81 2.32 17.07
N TRP A 116 0.74 2.97 16.61
CA TRP A 116 0.78 4.38 16.22
C TRP A 116 1.21 5.28 17.39
N GLU A 117 0.56 5.14 18.54
CA GLU A 117 0.88 5.90 19.77
C GLU A 117 2.34 5.69 20.19
N GLU A 118 2.78 4.43 20.25
CA GLU A 118 4.15 4.08 20.63
C GLU A 118 5.20 4.72 19.73
N LEU A 119 5.03 4.64 18.41
CA LEU A 119 5.98 5.20 17.45
C LEU A 119 5.95 6.72 17.45
N SER A 120 4.76 7.32 17.53
CA SER A 120 4.61 8.78 17.54
C SER A 120 5.26 9.39 18.79
N ASP A 121 5.04 8.80 19.96
CA ASP A 121 5.65 9.24 21.21
C ASP A 121 7.16 9.02 21.23
N HIS A 122 7.62 7.88 20.71
CA HIS A 122 9.06 7.58 20.64
C HIS A 122 9.84 8.53 19.73
N LEU A 123 9.30 8.76 18.53
CA LEU A 123 9.96 9.60 17.53
C LEU A 123 9.72 11.09 17.77
N GLY A 124 8.72 11.44 18.59
CA GLY A 124 8.34 12.82 18.87
C GLY A 124 7.73 13.54 17.66
N ILE A 125 7.12 12.80 16.73
CA ILE A 125 6.54 13.32 15.48
C ILE A 125 5.12 12.78 15.27
N GLY A 126 4.29 13.57 14.60
CA GLY A 126 2.92 13.21 14.21
C GLY A 126 2.82 12.59 12.82
N HIS A 127 1.59 12.57 12.28
CA HIS A 127 1.30 12.11 10.93
C HIS A 127 1.88 13.07 9.88
N ASP A 128 2.56 12.50 8.88
CA ASP A 128 3.17 13.22 7.74
C ASP A 128 4.27 14.21 8.20
N GLU A 129 4.90 13.89 9.33
CA GLU A 129 6.07 14.58 9.87
C GLU A 129 7.31 13.68 9.77
N THR A 130 8.49 14.32 9.74
CA THR A 130 9.78 13.65 9.56
C THR A 130 10.67 13.95 10.74
N THR A 131 11.42 12.95 11.22
CA THR A 131 12.40 13.12 12.29
C THR A 131 13.50 14.12 11.90
N ASP A 132 14.10 14.79 12.90
CA ASP A 132 15.14 15.81 12.69
C ASP A 132 16.41 15.28 11.99
N ASP A 133 16.68 13.98 12.13
CA ASP A 133 17.77 13.28 11.45
C ASP A 133 17.46 12.96 9.98
N GLY A 134 16.23 13.21 9.51
CA GLY A 134 15.78 12.95 8.15
C GLY A 134 15.56 11.48 7.82
N ALA A 135 15.62 10.58 8.79
CA ALA A 135 15.54 9.14 8.53
C ALA A 135 14.10 8.65 8.34
N ILE A 136 13.17 9.07 9.21
CA ILE A 136 11.83 8.49 9.29
C ILE A 136 10.76 9.56 9.05
N THR A 137 9.87 9.31 8.10
CA THR A 137 8.57 9.99 8.01
C THR A 137 7.49 9.05 8.52
N LEU A 138 6.70 9.49 9.51
CA LEU A 138 5.69 8.65 10.14
C LEU A 138 4.30 8.97 9.59
N GLU A 139 3.55 7.95 9.16
CA GLU A 139 2.21 8.10 8.60
C GLU A 139 1.20 7.19 9.27
N ARG A 140 0.14 7.80 9.80
CA ARG A 140 -1.11 7.07 10.05
C ARG A 140 -1.78 6.75 8.71
N VAL A 141 -1.79 5.49 8.31
CA VAL A 141 -2.31 5.06 7.00
C VAL A 141 -3.63 4.31 7.12
N GLU A 142 -4.39 4.37 6.04
CA GLU A 142 -5.62 3.61 5.87
C GLU A 142 -5.33 2.13 5.54
N CYS A 143 -6.38 1.38 5.15
CA CYS A 143 -6.27 -0.04 4.85
C CYS A 143 -5.21 -0.35 3.77
N ASN A 144 -4.18 -1.10 4.15
CA ASN A 144 -3.16 -1.65 3.24
C ASN A 144 -3.52 -3.02 2.64
N ALA A 145 -4.78 -3.46 2.78
CA ALA A 145 -5.30 -4.74 2.26
C ALA A 145 -4.54 -6.01 2.69
N ALA A 146 -3.86 -5.97 3.84
CA ALA A 146 -3.11 -7.08 4.45
C ALA A 146 -3.75 -7.56 5.77
N CYS A 147 -5.08 -7.58 5.80
CA CYS A 147 -5.88 -7.83 7.00
C CYS A 147 -5.67 -9.22 7.62
N ASP A 148 -5.29 -10.20 6.81
CA ASP A 148 -4.94 -11.56 7.23
C ASP A 148 -3.67 -11.63 8.10
N TYR A 149 -2.94 -10.51 8.20
CA TYR A 149 -1.69 -10.36 8.95
C TYR A 149 -1.69 -9.15 9.91
N ALA A 150 -2.87 -8.63 10.25
CA ALA A 150 -3.01 -7.50 11.16
C ALA A 150 -2.42 -7.76 12.57
N PRO A 151 -1.79 -6.76 13.21
CA PRO A 151 -1.54 -5.38 12.74
C PRO A 151 -0.40 -5.29 11.72
N VAL A 152 -0.55 -4.37 10.77
CA VAL A 152 0.42 -4.18 9.67
C VAL A 152 1.06 -2.80 9.74
N VAL A 153 2.39 -2.78 9.72
CA VAL A 153 3.21 -1.60 9.43
C VAL A 153 3.78 -1.76 8.02
N MET A 154 3.94 -0.64 7.32
CA MET A 154 4.54 -0.60 6.01
C MET A 154 5.77 0.32 6.06
N VAL A 155 6.89 -0.11 5.49
CA VAL A 155 8.07 0.75 5.32
C VAL A 155 8.40 0.81 3.84
N ASN A 156 8.28 1.99 3.23
CA ASN A 156 8.51 2.17 1.79
C ASN A 156 7.86 1.06 0.93
N TRP A 157 6.55 0.82 1.12
CA TRP A 157 5.77 -0.20 0.39
C TRP A 157 6.09 -1.67 0.70
N GLU A 158 7.01 -1.94 1.62
CA GLU A 158 7.27 -3.29 2.10
C GLU A 158 6.47 -3.59 3.39
N PHE A 159 5.99 -4.83 3.51
CA PHE A 159 5.07 -5.23 4.57
C PHE A 159 5.77 -5.79 5.81
N PHE A 160 5.43 -5.24 6.97
CA PHE A 160 5.79 -5.74 8.29
C PHE A 160 4.51 -6.22 8.97
N ASP A 161 4.38 -7.53 9.06
CA ASP A 161 3.16 -8.20 9.50
C ASP A 161 3.21 -8.53 10.99
N ASN A 162 2.03 -8.78 11.57
CA ASN A 162 1.85 -9.18 12.97
C ASN A 162 2.64 -8.31 13.95
N GLN A 163 2.73 -7.00 13.67
CA GLN A 163 3.57 -6.09 14.43
C GLN A 163 2.98 -5.85 15.81
N THR A 164 3.87 -5.63 16.76
CA THR A 164 3.57 -5.12 18.10
C THR A 164 4.22 -3.74 18.27
N PRO A 165 3.84 -2.97 19.32
CA PRO A 165 4.53 -1.72 19.64
C PRO A 165 6.06 -1.90 19.73
N ASP A 166 6.51 -2.94 20.44
CA ASP A 166 7.94 -3.24 20.61
C ASP A 166 8.62 -3.58 19.28
N SER A 167 8.04 -4.48 18.47
CA SER A 167 8.68 -4.89 17.21
C SER A 167 8.73 -3.74 16.19
N ALA A 168 7.69 -2.90 16.16
CA ALA A 168 7.65 -1.74 15.28
C ALA A 168 8.73 -0.71 15.69
N ARG A 169 8.91 -0.49 16.99
CA ARG A 169 9.99 0.35 17.53
C ARG A 169 11.37 -0.19 17.15
N GLU A 170 11.59 -1.50 17.28
CA GLU A 170 12.85 -2.15 16.89
C GLU A 170 13.16 -1.94 15.41
N VAL A 171 12.16 -2.08 14.53
CA VAL A 171 12.30 -1.81 13.08
C VAL A 171 12.73 -0.37 12.83
N VAL A 172 12.05 0.59 13.45
CA VAL A 172 12.33 2.01 13.24
C VAL A 172 13.73 2.39 13.74
N GLU A 173 14.15 1.91 14.91
CA GLU A 173 15.50 2.17 15.43
C GLU A 173 16.58 1.55 14.55
N ALA A 174 16.40 0.31 14.10
CA ALA A 174 17.34 -0.33 13.17
C ALA A 174 17.50 0.47 11.87
N LEU A 175 16.41 1.02 11.32
CA LEU A 175 16.46 1.87 10.13
C LEU A 175 17.21 3.19 10.39
N ARG A 176 16.99 3.83 11.55
CA ARG A 176 17.70 5.06 11.95
C ARG A 176 19.20 4.84 12.17
N GLU A 177 19.58 3.66 12.64
CA GLU A 177 20.98 3.23 12.79
C GLU A 177 21.63 2.83 11.45
N GLY A 178 20.85 2.75 10.36
CA GLY A 178 21.33 2.29 9.06
C GLY A 178 21.54 0.77 8.98
N THR A 179 20.94 0.01 9.91
CA THR A 179 20.95 -1.45 9.88
C THR A 179 19.91 -1.94 8.87
N PRO A 180 20.28 -2.80 7.90
CA PRO A 180 19.32 -3.37 6.96
C PRO A 180 18.23 -4.17 7.69
N VAL A 181 16.97 -3.85 7.40
CA VAL A 181 15.80 -4.56 7.94
C VAL A 181 15.08 -5.28 6.80
N ALA A 182 14.73 -6.54 7.03
CA ALA A 182 13.93 -7.34 6.09
C ALA A 182 12.43 -7.23 6.43
N PRO A 183 11.56 -6.99 5.42
CA PRO A 183 10.12 -7.13 5.61
C PRO A 183 9.71 -8.58 5.89
N THR A 184 8.50 -8.78 6.40
CA THR A 184 7.98 -10.12 6.67
C THR A 184 7.70 -10.90 5.38
N ARG A 185 7.43 -10.18 4.30
CA ARG A 185 7.14 -10.68 2.96
C ARG A 185 7.86 -9.81 1.94
N GLY A 186 8.38 -10.41 0.88
CA GLY A 186 9.07 -9.68 -0.20
C GLY A 186 10.59 -9.68 -0.06
N ALA A 187 11.20 -8.55 -0.39
CA ALA A 187 12.63 -8.45 -0.63
C ALA A 187 13.50 -8.71 0.61
N ASP A 188 14.77 -9.10 0.44
CA ASP A 188 15.67 -9.45 1.57
C ASP A 188 15.99 -8.25 2.52
N HIS A 189 15.67 -7.03 2.11
CA HIS A 189 15.84 -5.79 2.88
C HIS A 189 15.03 -4.64 2.26
N VAL A 190 14.56 -3.71 3.09
CA VAL A 190 13.90 -2.49 2.64
C VAL A 190 14.88 -1.55 1.94
N CYS A 191 14.47 -0.94 0.83
CA CYS A 191 15.24 0.12 0.16
C CYS A 191 14.78 1.52 0.60
N THR A 192 15.57 2.55 0.29
CA THR A 192 15.21 3.94 0.62
C THR A 192 14.00 4.40 -0.18
N PHE A 193 13.35 5.47 0.28
CA PHE A 193 12.15 6.03 -0.35
C PHE A 193 12.41 6.46 -1.80
N LYS A 194 13.62 6.97 -2.06
CA LYS A 194 14.07 7.36 -3.40
C LYS A 194 14.26 6.15 -4.31
N GLU A 195 14.87 5.08 -3.82
CA GLU A 195 15.04 3.83 -4.56
C GLU A 195 13.69 3.19 -4.85
N MET A 196 12.81 3.09 -3.85
CA MET A 196 11.47 2.54 -4.05
C MET A 196 10.66 3.39 -5.03
N SER A 197 10.76 4.72 -4.96
CA SER A 197 10.13 5.61 -5.94
C SER A 197 10.63 5.37 -7.37
N ARG A 198 11.92 5.00 -7.53
CA ARG A 198 12.46 4.61 -8.84
C ARG A 198 11.84 3.29 -9.34
N VAL A 199 11.64 2.32 -8.45
CA VAL A 199 10.93 1.07 -8.76
C VAL A 199 9.48 1.34 -9.15
N LEU A 200 8.77 2.22 -8.43
CA LEU A 200 7.39 2.63 -8.73
C LEU A 200 7.26 3.44 -10.02
N ALA A 201 8.30 4.16 -10.44
CA ALA A 201 8.39 4.76 -11.78
C ALA A 201 8.56 3.68 -12.89
N GLY A 202 8.70 2.41 -12.50
CA GLY A 202 8.80 1.23 -13.34
C GLY A 202 10.22 0.92 -13.80
N PHE A 203 11.22 1.29 -13.02
CA PHE A 203 12.61 0.83 -13.21
C PHE A 203 12.93 -0.22 -12.16
N SER A 204 12.79 -1.49 -12.56
CA SER A 204 13.01 -2.63 -11.67
C SER A 204 14.43 -2.63 -11.09
N ASP A 205 14.53 -2.96 -9.80
CA ASP A 205 15.75 -3.21 -9.05
C ASP A 205 16.17 -4.69 -9.07
N GLY A 206 15.37 -5.56 -9.69
CA GLY A 206 15.61 -6.99 -9.80
C GLY A 206 15.11 -7.82 -8.60
N ARG A 207 14.40 -7.21 -7.65
CA ARG A 207 14.07 -7.83 -6.35
C ARG A 207 12.61 -8.27 -6.23
N ALA A 208 11.80 -8.02 -7.26
CA ALA A 208 10.37 -8.30 -7.28
C ALA A 208 9.99 -9.78 -7.04
N ASP A 209 10.91 -10.72 -7.29
CA ASP A 209 10.70 -12.16 -7.11
C ASP A 209 11.38 -12.71 -5.83
N GLU A 210 11.92 -11.84 -4.96
CA GLU A 210 12.50 -12.22 -3.66
C GLU A 210 11.40 -12.57 -2.62
N GLY A 211 11.78 -13.44 -1.68
CA GLY A 211 10.96 -13.83 -0.53
C GLY A 211 9.63 -14.53 -0.86
N VAL A 212 8.68 -14.41 0.06
CA VAL A 212 7.38 -15.06 -0.01
C VAL A 212 6.32 -14.07 -0.48
N GLY A 213 5.72 -14.30 -1.66
CA GLY A 213 4.68 -13.43 -2.20
C GLY A 213 3.32 -13.56 -1.48
N ALA A 214 2.84 -14.79 -1.25
CA ALA A 214 1.61 -15.05 -0.50
C ALA A 214 1.91 -15.99 0.66
N GLY A 215 1.66 -15.53 1.89
CA GLY A 215 1.96 -16.32 3.08
C GLY A 215 0.84 -17.31 3.46
N PRO A 216 1.06 -18.15 4.48
CA PRO A 216 0.13 -19.21 4.87
C PRO A 216 -1.28 -18.73 5.22
N ALA A 217 -1.44 -17.56 5.84
CA ALA A 217 -2.74 -17.02 6.20
C ALA A 217 -3.57 -16.68 4.96
N THR A 218 -2.94 -16.03 3.97
CA THR A 218 -3.55 -15.73 2.66
C THR A 218 -3.98 -17.01 1.93
N LEU A 219 -3.14 -18.04 1.97
CA LEU A 219 -3.35 -19.28 1.21
C LEU A 219 -4.32 -20.26 1.89
N ARG A 220 -4.70 -20.01 3.15
CA ARG A 220 -5.44 -20.98 3.96
C ARG A 220 -6.75 -21.46 3.32
N GLY A 221 -7.50 -20.55 2.70
CA GLY A 221 -8.74 -20.89 2.01
C GLY A 221 -8.53 -21.83 0.82
N ILE A 222 -7.47 -21.62 0.05
CA ILE A 222 -7.12 -22.45 -1.11
C ILE A 222 -6.66 -23.85 -0.67
N GLU A 223 -5.87 -23.93 0.40
CA GLU A 223 -5.42 -25.20 0.97
C GLU A 223 -6.61 -26.05 1.44
N LEU A 224 -7.53 -25.45 2.21
CA LEU A 224 -8.74 -26.11 2.66
C LEU A 224 -9.61 -26.59 1.50
N ALA A 225 -9.81 -25.74 0.48
CA ALA A 225 -10.58 -26.12 -0.68
C ALA A 225 -9.99 -27.34 -1.40
N ARG A 226 -8.65 -27.44 -1.50
CA ARG A 226 -7.98 -28.60 -2.09
C ARG A 226 -8.10 -29.85 -1.23
N GLN A 227 -7.98 -29.72 0.09
CA GLN A 227 -8.10 -30.83 1.04
C GLN A 227 -9.49 -31.45 1.00
N GLU A 228 -10.52 -30.61 0.91
CA GLU A 228 -11.93 -31.02 0.90
C GLU A 228 -12.49 -31.31 -0.50
N GLY A 229 -11.67 -31.13 -1.56
CA GLY A 229 -12.12 -31.29 -2.94
C GLY A 229 -13.18 -30.27 -3.38
N TRP A 230 -13.24 -29.11 -2.71
CA TRP A 230 -14.18 -28.06 -3.07
C TRP A 230 -13.85 -27.45 -4.42
N THR A 231 -14.87 -27.30 -5.24
CA THR A 231 -14.79 -26.60 -6.52
C THR A 231 -15.87 -25.54 -6.56
N ALA A 232 -15.58 -24.41 -7.20
CA ALA A 232 -16.60 -23.39 -7.41
C ALA A 232 -17.73 -24.00 -8.26
N PRO A 233 -19.01 -23.75 -7.90
CA PRO A 233 -20.12 -24.18 -8.74
C PRO A 233 -19.98 -23.55 -10.14
N PRO A 234 -20.44 -24.25 -11.20
CA PRO A 234 -20.43 -23.67 -12.53
C PRO A 234 -21.31 -22.40 -12.54
N PHE A 235 -20.88 -21.38 -13.28
CA PHE A 235 -21.77 -20.27 -13.60
C PHE A 235 -22.98 -20.81 -14.37
N THR A 236 -24.17 -20.35 -14.01
CA THR A 236 -25.38 -20.68 -14.77
C THR A 236 -25.32 -20.02 -16.15
N ASP A 237 -26.05 -20.56 -17.13
CA ASP A 237 -26.12 -19.97 -18.47
C ASP A 237 -26.64 -18.52 -18.44
N GLU A 238 -27.52 -18.18 -17.49
CA GLU A 238 -28.01 -16.81 -17.28
C GLU A 238 -26.91 -15.88 -16.73
N GLU A 239 -26.09 -16.34 -15.79
CA GLU A 239 -24.95 -15.58 -15.25
C GLU A 239 -23.84 -15.43 -16.30
N ALA A 240 -23.56 -16.48 -17.07
CA ALA A 240 -22.62 -16.45 -18.17
C ALA A 240 -23.07 -15.48 -19.27
N THR A 241 -24.39 -15.44 -19.57
CA THR A 241 -24.96 -14.51 -20.55
C THR A 241 -24.95 -13.07 -20.04
N ARG A 242 -25.20 -12.83 -18.75
CA ARG A 242 -25.05 -11.50 -18.12
C ARG A 242 -23.60 -11.02 -18.13
N ALA A 243 -22.64 -11.91 -17.86
CA ALA A 243 -21.22 -11.60 -17.95
C ALA A 243 -20.76 -11.35 -19.40
N ALA A 244 -21.33 -12.08 -20.37
CA ALA A 244 -21.04 -11.91 -21.79
C ALA A 244 -21.74 -10.69 -22.42
N GLY A 245 -22.83 -10.20 -21.84
CA GLY A 245 -23.58 -9.02 -22.27
C GLY A 245 -22.90 -7.69 -21.95
N ASP A 246 -21.91 -7.67 -21.04
CA ASP A 246 -21.07 -6.51 -20.78
C ASP A 246 -19.87 -6.48 -21.74
N THR A 247 -20.15 -6.35 -23.04
CA THR A 247 -19.10 -6.21 -24.06
C THR A 247 -18.51 -4.81 -24.06
N ARG A 248 -17.66 -4.51 -23.08
CA ARG A 248 -16.50 -3.64 -23.32
C ARG A 248 -15.32 -4.54 -23.63
N THR A 249 -14.97 -4.64 -24.91
CA THR A 249 -13.88 -5.47 -25.43
C THR A 249 -12.57 -5.17 -24.68
N PRO A 250 -12.00 -6.12 -23.91
CA PRO A 250 -10.63 -5.98 -23.45
C PRO A 250 -9.70 -6.27 -24.61
N ALA A 251 -8.68 -5.43 -24.81
CA ALA A 251 -7.64 -5.66 -25.81
C ALA A 251 -6.91 -6.98 -25.49
N ARG A 252 -6.92 -7.91 -26.45
CA ARG A 252 -6.44 -9.28 -26.30
C ARG A 252 -4.91 -9.32 -26.26
N GLY A 253 -4.35 -9.54 -25.07
CA GLY A 253 -2.95 -9.96 -24.89
C GLY A 253 -2.74 -11.40 -25.36
N THR A 254 -1.58 -11.68 -25.94
CA THR A 254 -1.20 -12.97 -26.53
C THR A 254 -1.13 -14.10 -25.48
N PRO A 255 -1.65 -15.31 -25.72
CA PRO A 255 -1.63 -16.37 -24.71
C PRO A 255 -0.24 -16.99 -24.54
N ARG A 256 0.24 -17.08 -23.29
CA ARG A 256 1.36 -17.93 -22.91
C ARG A 256 0.90 -19.40 -22.92
N THR A 257 1.65 -20.26 -23.60
CA THR A 257 1.39 -21.70 -23.74
C THR A 257 1.45 -22.45 -22.41
N LYS A 258 0.43 -23.27 -22.13
CA LYS A 258 0.28 -24.16 -20.96
C LYS A 258 0.88 -25.54 -21.28
N PRO A 259 1.62 -26.22 -20.38
CA PRO A 259 1.97 -27.63 -20.57
C PRO A 259 0.76 -28.53 -20.33
N ALA A 260 0.73 -29.66 -21.05
CA ALA A 260 -0.41 -30.56 -21.21
C ALA A 260 -0.87 -31.27 -19.92
N ALA A 261 -2.19 -31.46 -19.80
CA ALA A 261 -2.84 -32.26 -18.77
C ALA A 261 -2.96 -33.75 -19.19
N ALA A 262 -2.86 -34.65 -18.21
CA ALA A 262 -3.12 -36.09 -18.33
C ALA A 262 -4.64 -36.39 -18.19
N PRO A 263 -5.15 -37.55 -18.69
CA PRO A 263 -6.56 -37.71 -19.02
C PRO A 263 -7.45 -38.12 -17.83
N SER A 264 -8.70 -37.68 -17.94
CA SER A 264 -9.82 -37.82 -17.00
C SER A 264 -10.38 -39.25 -16.87
N ALA A 265 -10.97 -39.55 -15.71
CA ALA A 265 -11.92 -40.63 -15.51
C ALA A 265 -13.29 -40.08 -15.08
N GLU A 266 -14.36 -40.64 -15.64
CA GLU A 266 -15.78 -40.26 -15.48
C GLU A 266 -16.45 -40.82 -14.19
N PRO A 267 -17.67 -40.37 -13.83
CA PRO A 267 -18.06 -40.11 -12.44
C PRO A 267 -18.86 -41.22 -11.76
N ALA A 268 -18.85 -41.22 -10.43
CA ALA A 268 -19.81 -41.96 -9.60
C ALA A 268 -20.77 -40.99 -8.88
N ALA A 269 -22.06 -41.34 -8.88
CA ALA A 269 -23.19 -40.57 -8.34
C ALA A 269 -23.31 -40.68 -6.79
N PRO A 270 -24.17 -39.88 -6.13
CA PRO A 270 -23.81 -39.16 -4.92
C PRO A 270 -24.34 -39.79 -3.62
N VAL A 271 -23.66 -39.60 -2.49
CA VAL A 271 -24.29 -39.74 -1.17
C VAL A 271 -23.67 -38.79 -0.15
N ALA A 272 -24.55 -38.20 0.67
CA ALA A 272 -24.38 -37.34 1.85
C ALA A 272 -24.19 -35.84 1.59
N SER A 273 -25.17 -35.08 2.09
CA SER A 273 -25.42 -33.65 1.91
C SER A 273 -24.25 -32.75 2.37
N ALA A 274 -23.76 -31.93 1.45
CA ALA A 274 -22.90 -30.79 1.75
C ALA A 274 -23.71 -29.65 2.42
N PRO A 275 -23.10 -28.84 3.31
CA PRO A 275 -23.75 -27.66 3.85
C PRO A 275 -23.96 -26.63 2.74
N ALA A 276 -25.19 -26.14 2.59
CA ALA A 276 -25.50 -25.06 1.67
C ALA A 276 -25.02 -23.72 2.25
N THR A 277 -24.20 -22.99 1.51
CA THR A 277 -24.00 -21.56 1.75
C THR A 277 -25.34 -20.85 1.53
N GLY A 278 -25.90 -20.28 2.61
CA GLY A 278 -27.21 -19.61 2.62
C GLY A 278 -28.28 -20.22 3.55
N GLY A 279 -27.95 -21.20 4.39
CA GLY A 279 -28.84 -21.60 5.51
C GLY A 279 -28.96 -20.52 6.59
N GLU A 280 -30.00 -20.62 7.44
CA GLU A 280 -30.60 -19.65 8.42
C GLU A 280 -29.68 -18.88 9.41
N GLN A 281 -28.38 -18.80 9.15
CA GLN A 281 -27.42 -17.99 9.92
C GLN A 281 -26.69 -16.97 9.03
N SER A 282 -27.27 -16.58 7.89
CA SER A 282 -26.81 -15.41 7.15
C SER A 282 -27.01 -14.15 8.00
N SER A 283 -25.96 -13.34 8.16
CA SER A 283 -25.95 -12.08 8.90
C SER A 283 -27.01 -11.06 8.44
N ALA A 284 -27.59 -11.29 7.25
CA ALA A 284 -28.63 -10.46 6.65
C ALA A 284 -30.01 -10.58 7.30
N GLU A 285 -30.27 -11.63 8.10
CA GLU A 285 -31.59 -11.90 8.69
C GLU A 285 -31.65 -11.73 10.22
N ARG A 286 -30.59 -11.18 10.85
CA ARG A 286 -30.68 -10.84 12.28
C ARG A 286 -31.70 -9.73 12.51
N PRO A 287 -32.67 -9.90 13.43
CA PRO A 287 -33.51 -8.78 13.84
C PRO A 287 -32.62 -7.66 14.42
N PRO A 288 -32.96 -6.39 14.20
CA PRO A 288 -32.19 -5.26 14.70
C PRO A 288 -32.08 -5.36 16.23
N THR A 289 -30.87 -5.25 16.76
CA THR A 289 -30.63 -5.21 18.21
C THR A 289 -31.39 -4.03 18.80
N GLY A 290 -32.31 -4.32 19.72
CA GLY A 290 -33.12 -3.32 20.42
C GLY A 290 -32.54 -2.96 21.79
N GLU A 291 -33.12 -1.97 22.46
CA GLU A 291 -32.69 -1.52 23.80
C GLU A 291 -32.72 -2.64 24.87
N GLN A 292 -33.47 -3.72 24.62
CA GLN A 292 -33.59 -4.87 25.51
C GLN A 292 -32.45 -5.89 25.36
N ASP A 293 -31.65 -5.78 24.30
CA ASP A 293 -30.52 -6.68 24.01
C ASP A 293 -29.20 -6.19 24.60
N VAL A 294 -29.20 -5.03 25.28
CA VAL A 294 -28.03 -4.40 25.88
C VAL A 294 -28.11 -4.56 27.40
N SER A 295 -27.11 -5.18 28.01
CA SER A 295 -27.11 -5.33 29.47
C SER A 295 -26.98 -3.96 30.15
N PRO A 296 -27.53 -3.78 31.38
CA PRO A 296 -27.39 -2.52 32.12
C PRO A 296 -25.94 -2.07 32.30
N ALA A 297 -25.01 -3.03 32.41
CA ALA A 297 -23.58 -2.76 32.53
C ALA A 297 -22.95 -2.23 31.22
N ASP A 298 -23.48 -2.65 30.07
CA ASP A 298 -23.01 -2.17 28.76
C ASP A 298 -23.54 -0.78 28.44
N GLN A 299 -24.71 -0.41 28.98
CA GLN A 299 -25.25 0.97 28.89
C GLN A 299 -24.44 1.96 29.73
N GLU A 300 -24.06 1.59 30.96
CA GLU A 300 -23.20 2.42 31.82
C GLU A 300 -21.81 2.65 31.19
N ARG A 301 -21.25 1.62 30.52
CA ARG A 301 -19.95 1.72 29.84
C ARG A 301 -20.01 2.62 28.61
N LYS A 302 -21.14 2.63 27.90
CA LYS A 302 -21.36 3.51 26.73
C LYS A 302 -21.53 4.96 27.15
N GLN A 303 -22.33 5.22 28.19
CA GLN A 303 -22.55 6.56 28.76
C GLN A 303 -21.23 7.17 29.25
N SER A 304 -20.41 6.38 29.98
CA SER A 304 -19.07 6.81 30.41
C SER A 304 -18.12 7.12 29.25
N SER A 305 -18.28 6.47 28.10
CA SER A 305 -17.43 6.71 26.93
C SER A 305 -17.86 7.95 26.13
N ASP A 306 -19.15 8.27 26.15
CA ASP A 306 -19.70 9.43 25.46
C ASP A 306 -19.43 10.71 26.28
N ASP A 307 -19.56 10.67 27.62
CA ASP A 307 -19.19 11.79 28.50
C ASP A 307 -17.68 12.12 28.45
N ALA A 308 -16.84 11.11 28.20
CA ALA A 308 -15.40 11.28 28.03
C ALA A 308 -14.99 11.83 26.64
N LYS A 309 -15.89 11.80 25.65
CA LYS A 309 -15.67 12.39 24.32
C LYS A 309 -16.10 13.86 24.24
N GLU A 310 -16.94 14.32 25.16
CA GLU A 310 -17.39 15.72 25.23
C GLU A 310 -16.60 16.58 26.25
N SER A 311 -15.60 16.01 26.93
CA SER A 311 -14.74 16.71 27.91
C SER A 311 -13.34 17.01 27.40
#